data_AF-A0A1Q7FLI5-F1
#
_entry.id   AF-A0A1Q7FLI5-F1
#
_cell.length_a   1.000
_cell.length_b   1.000
_cell.length_c   1.000
_cell.angle_alpha   90.00
_cell.angle_beta   90.00
_cell.angle_gamma   90.00
#
_symmetry.space_group_name_H-M   'P 1'
#
loop_
_entity.id
_entity.type
_entity.pdbx_description
1 polymer ?
#
loop_
_entity_poly.entity_id
_entity_poly.type
_entity_poly.pdbx_seq_one_letter_code
_entity_poly.pdbx_strand_id
1 'polypeptide(L)'
;MEERSEEQVISRLFALENDGQAAQRAELTGERFISLIQDPASGLAYVFQHGLDETEGAEVPEGTEFWEYSNLDEAARAYAQLLAEDRQAGDLVETDSEEGLGDSETSGAEVRDRYSASDEDLLIDDEPGGEQAE
;
A
#
# COMPACT_ATOMS: atom_id res chain seq x y z
N MET A 1 35.39 15.05 5.76
CA MET A 1 34.05 14.66 5.28
C MET A 1 33.21 15.88 5.51
N GLU A 2 32.67 16.50 4.46
CA GLU A 2 31.72 17.59 4.64
C GLU A 2 30.42 16.97 5.15
N GLU A 3 30.16 17.12 6.44
CA GLU A 3 28.84 16.90 7.02
C GLU A 3 27.88 17.82 6.24
N ARG A 4 27.05 17.23 5.38
CA ARG A 4 25.98 18.01 4.73
C ARG A 4 25.05 18.49 5.83
N SER A 5 24.74 19.78 5.83
CA SER A 5 23.72 20.32 6.74
C SER A 5 22.41 19.56 6.54
N GLU A 6 21.68 19.32 7.63
CA GLU A 6 20.40 18.60 7.61
C GLU A 6 19.43 19.18 6.57
N GLU A 7 19.35 20.51 6.46
CA GLU A 7 18.56 21.21 5.43
C GLU A 7 18.95 20.82 3.98
N GLN A 8 20.23 20.57 3.72
CA GLN A 8 20.71 20.13 2.40
C GLN A 8 20.34 18.67 2.12
N VAL A 9 20.22 17.85 3.16
CA VAL A 9 19.73 16.48 3.05
C VAL A 9 18.23 16.50 2.81
N ILE A 10 17.46 17.27 3.60
CA ILE A 10 16.01 17.42 3.46
C ILE A 10 15.63 17.93 2.07
N SER A 11 16.25 19.02 1.61
CA SER A 11 15.98 19.57 0.27
C SER A 11 16.28 18.56 -0.85
N ARG A 12 17.32 17.75 -0.68
CA ARG A 12 17.65 16.64 -1.60
C ARG A 12 16.56 15.56 -1.57
N LEU A 13 16.08 15.15 -0.40
CA LEU A 13 15.06 14.13 -0.25
C LEU A 13 13.73 14.57 -0.86
N PHE A 14 13.32 15.81 -0.64
CA PHE A 14 12.18 16.40 -1.33
C PHE A 14 12.34 16.36 -2.85
N ALA A 15 13.51 16.75 -3.38
CA ALA A 15 13.76 16.70 -4.82
C ALA A 15 13.67 15.26 -5.37
N LEU A 16 14.23 14.28 -4.67
CA LEU A 16 14.17 12.86 -5.06
C LEU A 16 12.74 12.32 -5.03
N GLU A 17 11.97 12.68 -4.01
CA GLU A 17 10.56 12.29 -3.92
C GLU A 17 9.74 12.89 -5.06
N ASN A 18 9.89 14.20 -5.31
CA ASN A 18 9.19 14.91 -6.39
C ASN A 18 9.56 14.40 -7.79
N ASP A 19 10.79 13.90 -7.96
CA ASP A 19 11.26 13.25 -9.19
C ASP A 19 10.74 11.80 -9.34
N GLY A 20 9.99 11.29 -8.36
CA GLY A 20 9.44 9.94 -8.36
C GLY A 20 10.47 8.84 -8.03
N GLN A 21 11.57 9.19 -7.37
CA GLN A 21 12.63 8.26 -6.97
C GLN A 21 12.43 7.66 -5.57
N ALA A 22 11.26 7.88 -4.96
CA ALA A 22 10.85 7.12 -3.79
C ALA A 22 10.52 5.68 -4.19
N ALA A 23 11.18 4.71 -3.54
CA ALA A 23 10.90 3.29 -3.75
C ALA A 23 9.51 2.90 -3.23
N GLN A 24 9.12 3.50 -2.10
CA GLN A 24 7.81 3.35 -1.48
C GLN A 24 7.41 4.67 -0.84
N ARG A 25 6.11 4.97 -0.82
CA ARG A 25 5.52 6.12 -0.13
C ARG A 25 4.20 5.70 0.49
N ALA A 26 3.93 6.16 1.69
CA ALA A 26 2.68 5.99 2.40
C ALA A 26 2.20 7.34 2.95
N GLU A 27 0.89 7.51 2.97
CA GLU A 27 0.22 8.67 3.57
C GLU A 27 -0.14 8.36 5.02
N LEU A 28 0.17 9.30 5.90
CA LEU A 28 -0.19 9.31 7.30
C LEU A 28 -1.28 10.37 7.54
N THR A 29 -1.96 10.28 8.66
CA THR A 29 -3.05 11.18 9.00
C THR A 29 -2.52 12.58 9.30
N GLY A 30 -3.36 13.58 9.03
CA GLY A 30 -2.97 14.98 9.19
C GLY A 30 -1.99 15.45 8.12
N GLU A 31 -2.18 15.00 6.87
CA GLU A 31 -1.42 15.48 5.70
C GLU A 31 0.08 15.23 5.83
N ARG A 32 0.45 14.10 6.45
CA ARG A 32 1.83 13.66 6.61
C ARG A 32 2.13 12.50 5.69
N PHE A 33 3.40 12.31 5.37
CA PHE A 33 3.86 11.26 4.48
C PHE A 33 5.11 10.62 5.06
N ILE A 34 5.29 9.34 4.76
CA ILE A 34 6.54 8.63 4.99
C ILE A 34 6.97 7.95 3.69
N SER A 35 8.22 8.15 3.32
CA SER A 35 8.80 7.70 2.06
C SER A 35 10.11 6.97 2.29
N LEU A 36 10.33 5.90 1.54
CA LEU A 36 11.58 5.16 1.47
C LEU A 36 12.33 5.57 0.20
N ILE A 37 13.47 6.22 0.34
CA ILE A 37 14.23 6.81 -0.77
C ILE A 37 15.64 6.21 -0.80
N GLN A 38 16.10 5.78 -1.98
CA GLN A 38 17.50 5.41 -2.18
C GLN A 38 18.21 6.54 -2.93
N ASP A 39 19.25 7.14 -2.35
CA ASP A 39 20.04 8.15 -3.05
C ASP A 39 21.05 7.46 -4.00
N PRO A 40 20.93 7.65 -5.32
CA PRO A 40 21.81 6.99 -6.28
C PRO A 40 23.22 7.59 -6.33
N ALA A 41 23.45 8.79 -5.79
CA ALA A 41 24.75 9.44 -5.82
C ALA A 41 25.65 9.01 -4.65
N SER A 42 25.07 8.84 -3.47
CA SER A 42 25.75 8.40 -2.25
C SER A 42 25.63 6.89 -2.03
N GLY A 43 24.61 6.24 -2.60
CA GLY A 43 24.29 4.83 -2.37
C GLY A 43 23.61 4.55 -1.02
N LEU A 44 23.33 5.61 -0.26
CA LEU A 44 22.64 5.55 1.02
C LEU A 44 21.12 5.44 0.83
N ALA A 45 20.45 4.92 1.85
CA ALA A 45 19.00 4.85 1.88
C ALA A 45 18.47 5.68 3.03
N TYR A 46 17.31 6.30 2.81
CA TYR A 46 16.69 7.22 3.74
C TYR A 46 15.24 6.82 3.97
N VAL A 47 14.82 6.87 5.22
CA VAL A 47 13.40 6.95 5.57
C VAL A 47 13.11 8.41 5.83
N PHE A 48 12.16 8.97 5.10
CA PHE A 48 11.85 10.39 5.10
C PHE A 48 10.40 10.59 5.50
N GLN A 49 10.17 11.27 6.62
CA GLN A 49 8.84 11.65 7.09
C GLN A 49 8.69 13.17 6.98
N HIS A 50 7.60 13.64 6.41
CA HIS A 50 7.33 15.07 6.30
C HIS A 50 5.83 15.37 6.26
N GLY A 51 5.46 16.58 6.65
CA GLY A 51 4.13 17.12 6.41
C GLY A 51 3.94 17.58 4.97
N LEU A 52 2.74 18.03 4.64
CA LEU A 52 2.45 18.71 3.40
C LEU A 52 3.33 19.96 3.30
N ASP A 53 4.09 20.05 2.23
CA ASP A 53 4.81 21.28 1.90
C ASP A 53 3.85 22.26 1.23
N GLU A 54 3.26 23.15 2.03
CA GLU A 54 2.45 24.27 1.55
C GLU A 54 3.31 25.39 0.93
N THR A 55 4.63 25.32 1.10
CA THR A 55 5.56 26.42 0.78
C THR A 55 6.35 26.21 -0.51
N GLU A 56 6.07 25.14 -1.25
CA GLU A 56 6.78 24.77 -2.48
C GLU A 56 8.31 24.72 -2.30
N GLY A 57 8.76 24.22 -1.15
CA GLY A 57 10.16 24.06 -0.77
C GLY A 57 10.83 25.34 -0.28
N ALA A 58 10.07 26.39 0.02
CA ALA A 58 10.61 27.60 0.64
C ALA A 58 10.94 27.38 2.13
N GLU A 59 10.18 26.53 2.83
CA GLU A 59 10.37 26.18 4.24
C GLU A 59 10.23 24.67 4.43
N VAL A 60 10.92 24.13 5.44
CA VAL A 60 10.78 22.71 5.80
C VAL A 60 9.50 22.55 6.62
N PRO A 61 8.57 21.65 6.22
CA PRO A 61 7.35 21.41 6.98
C PRO A 61 7.64 20.99 8.43
N GLU A 62 6.76 21.38 9.34
CA GLU A 62 6.85 20.96 10.73
C GLU A 62 6.70 19.44 10.86
N GLY A 63 7.49 18.83 11.77
CA GLY A 63 7.56 17.38 11.90
C GLY A 63 8.30 16.66 10.77
N THR A 64 9.12 17.39 9.99
CA THR A 64 10.02 16.75 9.02
C THR A 64 11.17 16.07 9.75
N GLU A 65 11.28 14.76 9.56
CA GLU A 65 12.30 13.90 10.15
C GLU A 65 12.87 12.96 9.08
N PHE A 66 14.15 12.63 9.20
CA PHE A 66 14.78 11.64 8.33
C PHE A 66 15.74 10.74 9.09
N TRP A 67 15.82 9.50 8.65
CA TRP A 67 16.77 8.51 9.15
C TRP A 67 17.63 8.02 8.00
N GLU A 68 18.95 8.10 8.19
CA GLU A 68 19.94 7.63 7.22
C GLU A 68 20.38 6.21 7.53
N TYR A 69 20.46 5.39 6.50
CA TYR A 69 20.89 4.00 6.56
C TYR A 69 21.93 3.71 5.49
N SER A 70 22.82 2.77 5.79
CA SER A 70 23.90 2.40 4.87
C SER A 70 23.39 1.67 3.63
N ASN A 71 22.22 1.02 3.71
CA ASN A 71 21.67 0.18 2.65
C ASN A 71 20.14 0.22 2.64
N LEU A 72 19.54 -0.07 1.48
CA LEU A 72 18.09 -0.10 1.31
C LEU A 72 17.39 -1.14 2.19
N ASP A 73 18.00 -2.32 2.43
CA ASP A 73 17.38 -3.36 3.25
C ASP A 73 17.17 -2.92 4.71
N GLU A 74 18.13 -2.16 5.25
CA GLU A 74 18.06 -1.64 6.62
C GLU A 74 17.01 -0.54 6.72
N ALA A 75 17.00 0.39 5.76
CA ALA A 75 15.98 1.43 5.66
C ALA A 75 14.58 0.85 5.48
N ALA A 76 14.41 -0.20 4.65
CA ALA A 76 13.12 -0.83 4.41
C ALA A 76 12.55 -1.51 5.67
N ARG A 77 13.41 -2.12 6.50
CA ARG A 77 12.99 -2.68 7.79
C ARG A 77 12.54 -1.60 8.76
N ALA A 78 13.28 -0.49 8.83
CA ALA A 78 12.91 0.64 9.68
C ALA A 78 11.61 1.29 9.20
N TYR A 79 11.46 1.49 7.89
CA TYR A 79 10.24 1.98 7.26
C TYR A 79 9.04 1.10 7.62
N ALA A 80 9.17 -0.22 7.47
CA ALA A 80 8.11 -1.17 7.81
C ALA A 80 7.77 -1.17 9.31
N GLN A 81 8.77 -0.98 10.17
CA GLN A 81 8.56 -0.84 11.61
C GLN A 81 7.77 0.43 11.93
N LEU A 82 8.20 1.58 11.41
CA LEU A 82 7.52 2.87 11.62
C LEU A 82 6.08 2.81 11.12
N LEU A 83 5.84 2.23 9.94
CA LEU A 83 4.49 2.01 9.43
C LEU A 83 3.64 1.12 10.34
N ALA A 84 4.22 0.07 10.92
CA ALA A 84 3.49 -0.81 11.82
C ALA A 84 3.13 -0.10 13.13
N GLU A 85 4.03 0.74 13.66
CA GLU A 85 3.76 1.57 14.84
C GLU A 85 2.67 2.59 14.56
N ASP A 86 2.75 3.27 13.42
CA ASP A 86 1.81 4.30 12.99
C ASP A 86 0.41 3.71 12.71
N ARG A 87 0.36 2.52 12.10
CA ARG A 87 -0.88 1.73 11.95
C ARG A 87 -1.48 1.33 13.30
N GLN A 88 -0.67 0.93 14.26
CA GLN A 88 -1.15 0.61 15.62
C GLN A 88 -1.67 1.84 16.35
N ALA A 89 -1.08 3.02 16.08
CA ALA A 89 -1.55 4.30 16.60
C ALA A 89 -2.82 4.81 15.90
N GLY A 90 -3.19 4.23 14.76
CA GLY A 90 -4.31 4.68 13.92
C GLY A 90 -4.00 5.93 13.11
N ASP A 91 -2.71 6.21 12.90
CA ASP A 91 -2.22 7.38 12.18
C ASP A 91 -1.91 7.03 10.71
N LEU A 92 -1.88 5.74 10.34
CA LEU A 92 -1.68 5.36 8.96
C LEU A 92 -2.99 5.55 8.20
N VAL A 93 -2.98 6.37 7.14
CA VAL A 93 -4.09 6.38 6.20
C VAL A 93 -3.94 5.10 5.39
N GLU A 94 -4.61 4.05 5.86
CA GLU A 94 -4.74 2.81 5.11
C GLU A 94 -5.46 3.16 3.82
N THR A 95 -4.68 3.34 2.74
CA THR A 95 -5.24 3.37 1.39
C THR A 95 -5.80 1.98 1.20
N ASP A 96 -7.11 1.85 1.40
CA ASP A 96 -7.85 0.60 1.33
C ASP A 96 -7.31 -0.24 0.19
N SER A 97 -6.65 -1.35 0.54
CA SER A 97 -6.45 -2.45 -0.40
C SER A 97 -7.82 -3.08 -0.57
N GLU A 98 -8.66 -2.41 -1.34
CA GLU A 98 -9.97 -2.87 -1.76
C GLU A 98 -9.75 -3.88 -2.89
N GLU A 99 -8.97 -4.92 -2.62
CA GLU A 99 -9.00 -6.16 -3.38
C GLU A 99 -8.76 -7.35 -2.44
N GLY A 100 -9.75 -7.57 -1.58
CA GLY A 100 -10.27 -8.91 -1.30
C GLY A 100 -9.40 -9.85 -0.47
N LEU A 101 -9.37 -9.64 0.85
CA LEU A 101 -9.32 -10.77 1.79
C LEU A 101 -10.43 -10.58 2.81
N GLY A 102 -11.55 -11.23 2.51
CA GLY A 102 -12.78 -11.17 3.29
C GLY A 102 -12.55 -11.52 4.75
N ASP A 103 -12.71 -10.51 5.59
CA ASP A 103 -13.14 -10.71 6.96
C ASP A 103 -14.62 -11.15 6.90
N SER A 104 -14.85 -12.45 7.11
CA SER A 104 -16.16 -12.95 7.49
C SER A 104 -15.96 -14.19 8.33
N GLU A 105 -15.64 -13.94 9.60
CA GLU A 105 -16.15 -14.78 10.67
C GLU A 105 -17.68 -14.84 10.56
N THR A 106 -18.21 -15.96 10.07
CA THR A 106 -19.56 -16.40 10.44
C THR A 106 -19.58 -17.90 10.68
N SER A 107 -19.18 -18.25 11.90
CA SER A 107 -19.61 -19.49 12.54
C SER A 107 -21.15 -19.48 12.62
N GLY A 108 -21.83 -20.31 11.81
CA GLY A 108 -23.27 -20.24 11.66
C GLY A 108 -23.91 -21.53 11.14
N ALA A 109 -24.14 -22.46 12.07
CA ALA A 109 -25.18 -23.50 12.07
C ALA A 109 -25.43 -24.33 10.79
N GLU A 110 -24.99 -25.58 10.85
CA GLU A 110 -25.62 -26.74 10.23
C GLU A 110 -27.17 -26.69 10.31
N VAL A 111 -27.85 -26.50 9.17
CA VAL A 111 -29.27 -26.81 9.06
C VAL A 111 -29.49 -27.78 7.90
N ARG A 112 -30.04 -28.92 8.28
CA ARG A 112 -30.28 -30.10 7.49
C ARG A 112 -31.62 -29.99 6.79
N ASP A 113 -31.63 -29.76 5.48
CA ASP A 113 -32.86 -29.83 4.71
C ASP A 113 -33.08 -31.24 4.15
N ARG A 114 -33.99 -31.92 4.85
CA ARG A 114 -34.47 -33.28 4.62
C ARG A 114 -35.83 -33.23 3.91
N TYR A 115 -35.89 -32.73 2.68
CA TYR A 115 -37.09 -32.82 1.84
C TYR A 115 -36.76 -33.35 0.44
N SER A 116 -36.94 -34.66 0.28
CA SER A 116 -37.39 -35.27 -0.97
C SER A 116 -38.86 -34.94 -1.20
N ALA A 117 -39.23 -34.59 -2.43
CA ALA A 117 -40.50 -35.04 -3.04
C ALA A 117 -40.38 -34.95 -4.56
N SER A 118 -40.51 -36.12 -5.19
CA SER A 118 -40.55 -36.41 -6.63
C SER A 118 -41.86 -35.98 -7.30
N ASP A 119 -41.93 -36.28 -8.61
CA ASP A 119 -43.02 -36.26 -9.60
C ASP A 119 -43.03 -35.02 -10.53
N GLU A 120 -42.60 -35.14 -11.80
CA GLU A 120 -43.33 -35.70 -12.98
C GLU A 120 -44.34 -34.65 -13.49
N ASP A 121 -44.21 -34.08 -14.70
CA ASP A 121 -44.61 -34.65 -16.01
C ASP A 121 -44.22 -33.60 -17.10
N LEU A 122 -43.30 -33.87 -18.04
CA LEU A 122 -43.44 -34.47 -19.39
C LEU A 122 -43.96 -33.56 -20.53
N LEU A 123 -43.26 -33.68 -21.68
CA LEU A 123 -43.79 -33.90 -23.04
C LEU A 123 -43.65 -32.79 -24.13
N ILE A 124 -42.62 -32.97 -25.00
CA ILE A 124 -42.62 -32.99 -26.51
C ILE A 124 -42.88 -31.66 -27.26
N ASP A 125 -42.32 -31.29 -28.42
CA ASP A 125 -41.51 -31.83 -29.55
C ASP A 125 -40.80 -30.57 -30.16
N ASP A 126 -39.66 -30.57 -30.83
CA ASP A 126 -39.31 -31.29 -32.07
C ASP A 126 -37.77 -31.20 -32.27
N GLU A 127 -37.23 -32.33 -32.72
CA GLU A 127 -35.84 -32.71 -33.02
C GLU A 127 -35.34 -32.10 -34.37
N PRO A 128 -34.28 -32.59 -35.06
CA PRO A 128 -32.90 -32.97 -34.68
C PRO A 128 -31.84 -32.28 -35.60
N GLY A 129 -30.54 -32.25 -35.25
CA GLY A 129 -29.52 -33.20 -35.75
C GLY A 129 -28.89 -32.78 -37.10
N GLY A 130 -27.63 -32.36 -37.14
CA GLY A 130 -26.51 -33.21 -37.58
C GLY A 130 -25.99 -32.75 -38.97
N GLU A 131 -24.71 -32.46 -39.16
CA GLU A 131 -23.62 -33.41 -39.49
C GLU A 131 -23.18 -33.20 -40.97
N GLN A 132 -21.86 -33.02 -41.16
CA GLN A 132 -21.04 -33.22 -42.38
C GLN A 132 -20.79 -32.09 -43.41
N ALA A 133 -19.49 -31.79 -43.51
CA ALA A 133 -18.61 -31.84 -44.69
C ALA A 133 -18.84 -30.87 -45.87
N GLU A 134 -17.84 -30.00 -46.09
CA GLU A 134 -17.02 -30.01 -47.32
C GLU A 134 -15.63 -29.42 -47.06
#